data_AF-A0A4S3TRQ8-F1
#
_entry.id   AF-A0A4S3TRQ8-F1
#
_cell.length_a   1.000
_cell.length_b   1.000
_cell.length_c   1.000
_cell.angle_alpha   90.00
_cell.angle_beta   90.00
_cell.angle_gamma   90.00
#
_symmetry.space_group_name_H-M   'P 1'
#
loop_
_entity.id
_entity.type
_entity.pdbx_description
1 polymer ?
#
loop_
_entity_poly.entity_id
_entity_poly.type
_entity_poly.pdbx_seq_one_letter_code
_entity_poly.pdbx_strand_id
1 'polypeptide(L)'
;MSSNRSDSEAAVSSPTGWSTVSKHALNSYREANNAVLAAMGLSTASSDETPSHGDESTTDGEGSICVRDDDRSVTDQITLESTTGTDPAVAEVAFGDETWLLKRSTDANDDLGVGDYVHFTKPITDTDVAAFAQISGDTNRLHLEPAFAADTQFDGRIAHGTLVAGTISAALARFPGLTVYLSQDLEFHAPVEIGDVVTADCEIVEELGGDRYRLQTTVRNEDETTVIDGEAVVVIQPSPTDDRPSP
;
A
#
# COMPACT_ATOMS: atom_id res chain seq x y z
N MET A 1 -42.64 -15.62 -31.86
CA MET A 1 -42.85 -15.93 -30.44
C MET A 1 -41.71 -16.82 -29.98
N SER A 2 -40.98 -16.37 -28.95
CA SER A 2 -39.97 -17.05 -28.08
C SER A 2 -38.79 -17.79 -28.75
N SER A 3 -37.55 -17.28 -28.68
CA SER A 3 -36.61 -17.24 -27.53
C SER A 3 -36.19 -18.63 -27.02
N ASN A 4 -34.92 -19.01 -27.15
CA ASN A 4 -34.00 -19.05 -26.00
C ASN A 4 -32.50 -19.10 -26.39
N ARG A 5 -31.68 -18.62 -25.46
CA ARG A 5 -30.27 -18.22 -25.52
C ARG A 5 -29.24 -19.38 -25.47
N SER A 6 -28.06 -18.97 -25.93
CA SER A 6 -26.69 -19.50 -25.85
C SER A 6 -26.11 -19.56 -24.42
N ASP A 7 -25.20 -20.51 -24.19
CA ASP A 7 -24.04 -20.36 -23.30
C ASP A 7 -22.84 -21.13 -23.89
N SER A 8 -21.72 -20.43 -24.09
CA SER A 8 -20.41 -21.01 -24.41
C SER A 8 -19.39 -20.34 -23.49
N GLU A 9 -18.86 -21.12 -22.55
CA GLU A 9 -17.79 -20.70 -21.64
C GLU A 9 -16.48 -20.49 -22.42
N ALA A 10 -15.91 -19.29 -22.31
CA ALA A 10 -14.57 -18.98 -22.78
C ALA A 10 -13.65 -18.87 -21.55
N ALA A 11 -12.66 -19.76 -21.46
CA ALA A 11 -11.58 -19.70 -20.49
C ALA A 11 -10.66 -18.51 -20.80
N VAL A 12 -10.42 -17.65 -19.81
CA VAL A 12 -9.47 -16.54 -19.89
C VAL A 12 -8.10 -17.03 -19.41
N SER A 13 -7.10 -17.05 -20.30
CA SER A 13 -5.71 -17.31 -19.94
C SER A 13 -5.01 -16.00 -19.53
N SER A 14 -4.40 -15.99 -18.36
CA SER A 14 -3.56 -14.87 -17.87
C SER A 14 -2.21 -14.82 -18.61
N PRO A 15 -1.70 -13.62 -18.98
CA PRO A 15 -0.47 -13.49 -19.75
C PRO A 15 0.77 -13.47 -18.83
N THR A 16 1.55 -14.55 -18.87
CA THR A 16 2.83 -14.76 -18.17
C THR A 16 4.00 -13.88 -18.63
N GLY A 17 3.76 -12.75 -19.31
CA GLY A 17 4.81 -11.86 -19.84
C GLY A 17 5.33 -10.80 -18.86
N TRP A 18 4.52 -10.41 -17.87
CA TRP A 18 4.79 -9.25 -17.01
C TRP A 18 5.84 -9.51 -15.92
N SER A 19 6.11 -10.77 -15.59
CA SER A 19 7.06 -11.12 -14.51
C SER A 19 8.53 -10.91 -14.86
N THR A 20 8.89 -10.74 -16.13
CA THR A 20 10.31 -10.68 -16.56
C THR A 20 10.82 -9.26 -16.74
N VAL A 21 9.97 -8.33 -17.22
CA VAL A 21 10.41 -6.97 -17.49
C VAL A 21 10.42 -6.10 -16.21
N SER A 22 9.45 -6.29 -15.32
CA SER A 22 9.43 -5.64 -14.00
C SER A 22 10.62 -6.04 -13.12
N LYS A 23 11.07 -7.30 -13.21
CA LYS A 23 12.30 -7.76 -12.54
C LYS A 23 13.55 -7.07 -13.07
N HIS A 24 13.61 -6.73 -14.35
CA HIS A 24 14.79 -6.11 -14.94
C HIS A 24 14.92 -4.63 -14.53
N ALA A 25 13.81 -3.91 -14.41
CA ALA A 25 13.80 -2.53 -13.89
C ALA A 25 14.18 -2.50 -12.40
N LEU A 26 13.61 -3.38 -11.58
CA LEU A 26 13.91 -3.45 -10.14
C LEU A 26 15.35 -3.90 -9.85
N ASN A 27 15.85 -4.92 -10.58
CA ASN A 27 17.26 -5.31 -10.47
C ASN A 27 18.19 -4.19 -10.93
N SER A 28 17.80 -3.38 -11.91
CA SER A 28 18.62 -2.23 -12.34
C SER A 28 18.79 -1.20 -11.20
N TYR A 29 17.78 -0.97 -10.37
CA TYR A 29 17.88 -0.09 -9.21
C TYR A 29 18.69 -0.72 -8.07
N ARG A 30 18.51 -2.02 -7.82
CA ARG A 30 19.27 -2.77 -6.80
C ARG A 30 20.77 -2.91 -7.17
N GLU A 31 21.07 -3.18 -8.43
CA GLU A 31 22.44 -3.29 -8.97
C GLU A 31 23.13 -1.93 -9.05
N ALA A 32 22.43 -0.87 -9.43
CA ALA A 32 23.00 0.50 -9.42
C ALA A 32 23.39 0.93 -7.99
N ASN A 33 22.55 0.66 -7.00
CA ASN A 33 22.84 0.98 -5.61
C ASN A 33 23.97 0.10 -5.05
N ASN A 34 24.00 -1.19 -5.36
CA ASN A 34 25.07 -2.10 -4.94
C ASN A 34 26.42 -1.80 -5.62
N ALA A 35 26.43 -1.37 -6.89
CA ALA A 35 27.64 -0.98 -7.60
C ALA A 35 28.26 0.31 -7.03
N VAL A 36 27.43 1.27 -6.61
CA VAL A 36 27.87 2.48 -5.90
C VAL A 36 28.45 2.13 -4.52
N LEU A 37 27.80 1.25 -3.76
CA LEU A 37 28.30 0.78 -2.46
C LEU A 37 29.62 0.00 -2.58
N ALA A 38 29.75 -0.85 -3.61
CA ALA A 38 30.97 -1.60 -3.90
C ALA A 38 32.12 -0.68 -4.36
N ALA A 39 31.84 0.35 -5.17
CA ALA A 39 32.81 1.36 -5.57
C ALA A 39 33.28 2.25 -4.38
N MET A 40 32.46 2.33 -3.33
CA MET A 40 32.77 3.02 -2.08
C MET A 40 33.37 2.10 -0.99
N GLY A 41 33.57 0.81 -1.28
CA GLY A 41 34.19 -0.16 -0.37
C GLY A 41 33.31 -0.62 0.80
N LEU A 42 31.99 -0.46 0.70
CA LEU A 42 31.04 -0.86 1.73
C LEU A 42 30.31 -2.14 1.30
N SER A 43 30.48 -3.22 2.07
CA SER A 43 29.77 -4.48 1.83
C SER A 43 28.40 -4.46 2.50
N THR A 44 27.36 -4.88 1.79
CA THR A 44 26.08 -5.27 2.38
C THR A 44 26.21 -6.70 2.89
N ALA A 45 26.09 -6.89 4.20
CA ALA A 45 26.06 -8.22 4.80
C ALA A 45 24.63 -8.75 4.74
N SER A 46 24.41 -9.79 3.94
CA SER A 46 23.29 -10.71 4.11
C SER A 46 23.90 -12.00 4.65
N SER A 47 23.71 -12.27 5.94
CA SER A 47 23.96 -13.57 6.54
C SER A 47 22.64 -14.31 6.61
N ASP A 48 22.40 -15.11 5.58
CA ASP A 48 21.43 -16.19 5.55
C ASP A 48 22.10 -17.38 6.28
N GLU A 49 21.80 -17.58 7.56
CA GLU A 49 22.19 -18.77 8.31
C GLU A 49 20.94 -19.57 8.68
N THR A 50 20.73 -20.66 7.94
CA THR A 50 19.92 -21.80 8.38
C THR A 50 20.70 -22.60 9.43
N PRO A 51 20.03 -23.13 10.46
CA PRO A 51 20.47 -24.37 11.07
C PRO A 51 19.44 -25.50 10.94
N SER A 52 20.03 -26.67 10.72
CA SER A 52 19.49 -27.99 10.51
C SER A 52 18.77 -28.62 11.71
N HIS A 53 17.74 -29.42 11.39
CA HIS A 53 17.42 -30.77 11.89
C HIS A 53 17.58 -31.09 13.39
N GLY A 54 16.44 -31.47 14.00
CA GLY A 54 16.37 -32.33 15.16
C GLY A 54 15.07 -33.14 15.14
N ASP A 55 15.19 -34.45 14.90
CA ASP A 55 14.17 -35.48 15.13
C ASP A 55 13.67 -35.46 16.58
N GLU A 56 12.38 -35.73 16.82
CA GLU A 56 11.95 -36.73 17.81
C GLU A 56 10.48 -37.14 17.66
N SER A 57 10.24 -38.43 17.92
CA SER A 57 9.05 -39.24 17.65
C SER A 57 8.04 -39.30 18.80
N THR A 58 6.90 -39.99 18.54
CA THR A 58 5.88 -40.59 19.46
C THR A 58 4.75 -39.65 19.93
N THR A 59 3.46 -40.00 20.00
CA THR A 59 2.74 -41.30 20.02
C THR A 59 1.24 -41.08 19.75
N ASP A 60 0.54 -42.19 19.52
CA ASP A 60 -0.89 -42.41 19.21
C ASP A 60 -1.94 -41.71 20.10
N GLY A 61 -3.15 -41.55 19.55
CA GLY A 61 -4.35 -41.25 20.34
C GLY A 61 -5.62 -41.02 19.51
N GLU A 62 -6.41 -42.08 19.37
CA GLU A 62 -7.75 -42.13 18.77
C GLU A 62 -8.76 -41.17 19.41
N GLY A 63 -9.79 -40.75 18.67
CA GLY A 63 -11.11 -40.56 19.26
C GLY A 63 -12.01 -39.43 18.75
N SER A 64 -13.03 -39.85 17.99
CA SER A 64 -14.43 -39.39 18.08
C SER A 64 -14.89 -38.14 17.31
N ILE A 65 -15.55 -38.45 16.20
CA ILE A 65 -16.73 -37.78 15.65
C ILE A 65 -17.77 -37.46 16.74
N CYS A 66 -18.32 -36.25 16.70
CA CYS A 66 -19.71 -36.00 17.05
C CYS A 66 -20.29 -34.87 16.18
N VAL A 67 -21.29 -35.25 15.40
CA VAL A 67 -22.19 -34.39 14.61
C VAL A 67 -23.14 -33.70 15.57
N ARG A 68 -23.34 -32.39 15.43
CA ARG A 68 -24.64 -31.74 15.70
C ARG A 68 -24.85 -30.55 14.79
N ASP A 69 -25.89 -30.69 13.98
CA ASP A 69 -26.67 -29.64 13.37
C ASP A 69 -27.10 -28.59 14.41
N ASP A 70 -27.03 -27.31 14.07
CA ASP A 70 -28.16 -26.43 14.35
C ASP A 70 -28.25 -25.30 13.33
N ASP A 71 -29.42 -25.29 12.74
CA ASP A 71 -29.99 -24.38 11.79
C ASP A 71 -30.23 -23.02 12.44
N ARG A 72 -29.80 -21.93 11.77
CA ARG A 72 -30.45 -20.63 11.91
C ARG A 72 -30.06 -19.68 10.77
N SER A 73 -30.87 -19.78 9.73
CA SER A 73 -31.27 -18.66 8.88
C SER A 73 -31.53 -17.38 9.72
N VAL A 74 -30.79 -16.32 9.44
CA VAL A 74 -31.24 -14.93 9.63
C VAL A 74 -30.84 -14.17 8.37
N THR A 75 -31.82 -13.99 7.49
CA THR A 75 -31.86 -12.91 6.52
C THR A 75 -32.11 -11.62 7.30
N ASP A 76 -31.22 -10.65 7.20
CA ASP A 76 -31.64 -9.27 7.38
C ASP A 76 -30.94 -8.33 6.40
N GLN A 77 -31.67 -7.28 6.08
CA GLN A 77 -31.62 -6.56 4.82
C GLN A 77 -30.44 -5.59 4.76
N ILE A 78 -29.77 -5.56 3.62
CA ILE A 78 -28.81 -4.52 3.27
C ILE A 78 -29.60 -3.23 3.05
N THR A 79 -29.54 -2.33 4.03
CA THR A 79 -29.96 -0.93 3.85
C THR A 79 -28.80 -0.18 3.22
N LEU A 80 -28.93 0.14 1.93
CA LEU A 80 -28.05 1.08 1.24
C LEU A 80 -28.40 2.49 1.70
N GLU A 81 -27.68 3.01 2.70
CA GLU A 81 -27.72 4.43 3.03
C GLU A 81 -26.69 5.17 2.17
N SER A 82 -27.19 5.99 1.26
CA SER A 82 -26.41 6.93 0.46
C SER A 82 -25.79 7.99 1.37
N THR A 83 -24.51 7.87 1.69
CA THR A 83 -23.77 8.90 2.40
C THR A 83 -23.13 9.86 1.40
N THR A 84 -23.87 10.90 1.02
CA THR A 84 -23.27 12.15 0.53
C THR A 84 -22.72 12.89 1.75
N GLY A 85 -21.59 12.42 2.29
CA GLY A 85 -20.89 13.04 3.40
C GLY A 85 -19.51 13.43 2.94
N THR A 86 -19.23 14.73 2.86
CA THR A 86 -17.84 15.20 2.89
C THR A 86 -17.29 14.81 4.25
N ASP A 87 -16.30 13.92 4.27
CA ASP A 87 -15.64 13.54 5.53
C ASP A 87 -15.10 14.79 6.23
N PRO A 88 -15.27 14.90 7.56
CA PRO A 88 -14.78 16.04 8.30
C PRO A 88 -13.25 16.11 8.18
N ALA A 89 -12.72 17.32 8.01
CA ALA A 89 -11.28 17.56 7.93
C ALA A 89 -10.57 17.05 9.20
N VAL A 90 -9.60 16.15 9.04
CA VAL A 90 -8.77 15.65 10.14
C VAL A 90 -7.86 16.77 10.63
N ALA A 91 -8.03 17.18 11.89
CA ALA A 91 -7.39 18.34 12.49
C ALA A 91 -5.85 18.34 12.43
N GLU A 92 -5.22 17.17 12.27
CA GLU A 92 -3.77 17.01 12.15
C GLU A 92 -3.21 17.35 10.75
N VAL A 93 -4.05 17.41 9.71
CA VAL A 93 -3.65 17.79 8.35
C VAL A 93 -4.35 19.10 7.94
N ALA A 94 -3.80 20.22 8.40
CA ALA A 94 -4.37 21.56 8.19
C ALA A 94 -4.40 22.04 6.72
N PHE A 95 -3.76 21.30 5.80
CA PHE A 95 -3.68 21.62 4.37
C PHE A 95 -4.21 20.42 3.55
N GLY A 96 -5.52 20.42 3.28
CA GLY A 96 -6.18 19.39 2.47
C GLY A 96 -6.56 19.90 1.08
N ASP A 97 -6.81 18.96 0.17
CA ASP A 97 -7.39 19.19 -1.16
C ASP A 97 -8.76 18.49 -1.21
N GLU A 98 -9.75 19.08 -1.87
CA GLU A 98 -11.12 18.55 -1.94
C GLU A 98 -11.23 17.23 -2.72
N THR A 99 -10.23 16.94 -3.57
CA THR A 99 -10.15 15.69 -4.33
C THR A 99 -9.55 14.53 -3.54
N TRP A 100 -9.06 14.79 -2.32
CA TRP A 100 -8.46 13.75 -1.49
C TRP A 100 -9.51 13.13 -0.59
N LEU A 101 -9.51 11.80 -0.55
CA LEU A 101 -10.39 11.04 0.32
C LEU A 101 -9.58 10.39 1.43
N LEU A 102 -10.17 10.36 2.61
CA LEU A 102 -9.57 9.77 3.80
C LEU A 102 -10.60 8.91 4.50
N LYS A 103 -10.24 7.66 4.74
CA LYS A 103 -10.98 6.76 5.63
C LYS A 103 -10.04 6.24 6.69
N ARG A 104 -10.49 6.14 7.94
CA ARG A 104 -9.72 5.51 9.02
C ARG A 104 -10.62 4.72 9.95
N SER A 105 -10.04 3.76 10.67
CA SER A 105 -10.78 2.92 11.62
C SER A 105 -11.17 3.66 12.91
N THR A 106 -10.34 4.60 13.37
CA THR A 106 -10.53 5.35 14.61
C THR A 106 -10.04 6.80 14.51
N ASP A 107 -10.66 7.67 15.29
CA ASP A 107 -10.26 9.08 15.46
C ASP A 107 -9.39 9.32 16.70
N ALA A 108 -9.27 8.32 17.58
CA ALA A 108 -8.58 8.43 18.88
C ALA A 108 -7.26 7.64 18.87
N ASN A 109 -6.21 8.23 19.46
CA ASN A 109 -4.90 7.59 19.59
C ASN A 109 -4.88 6.51 20.70
N ASP A 110 -5.62 6.72 21.79
CA ASP A 110 -5.56 5.91 23.02
C ASP A 110 -5.98 4.44 22.81
N ASP A 111 -6.64 4.14 21.68
CA ASP A 111 -7.21 2.83 21.35
C ASP A 111 -6.57 2.19 20.10
N LEU A 112 -5.43 2.70 19.60
CA LEU A 112 -4.77 2.13 18.41
C LEU A 112 -4.20 0.73 18.69
N GLY A 113 -4.48 -0.21 17.79
CA GLY A 113 -3.97 -1.57 17.85
C GLY A 113 -4.05 -2.31 16.52
N VAL A 114 -3.83 -3.62 16.56
CA VAL A 114 -3.89 -4.48 15.36
C VAL A 114 -5.28 -4.42 14.71
N GLY A 115 -5.29 -4.21 13.38
CA GLY A 115 -6.50 -4.07 12.56
C GLY A 115 -6.93 -2.61 12.36
N ASP A 116 -6.32 -1.65 13.05
CA ASP A 116 -6.54 -0.24 12.76
C ASP A 116 -5.86 0.18 11.46
N TYR A 117 -6.55 1.02 10.70
CA TYR A 117 -6.12 1.38 9.35
C TYR A 117 -6.38 2.83 9.01
N VAL A 118 -5.62 3.29 8.01
CA VAL A 118 -5.86 4.52 7.27
C VAL A 118 -5.80 4.23 5.78
N HIS A 119 -6.82 4.67 5.05
CA HIS A 119 -6.83 4.72 3.59
C HIS A 119 -6.76 6.18 3.15
N PHE A 120 -5.77 6.50 2.32
CA PHE A 120 -5.63 7.82 1.72
C PHE A 120 -5.67 7.71 0.20
N THR A 121 -6.60 8.43 -0.42
CA THR A 121 -6.82 8.39 -1.87
C THR A 121 -6.60 9.75 -2.49
N LYS A 122 -5.85 9.81 -3.59
CA LYS A 122 -5.72 11.03 -4.42
C LYS A 122 -5.42 10.70 -5.89
N PRO A 123 -5.77 11.60 -6.83
CA PRO A 123 -5.26 11.54 -8.20
C PRO A 123 -3.75 11.84 -8.23
N ILE A 124 -3.03 11.16 -9.12
CA ILE A 124 -1.62 11.47 -9.45
C ILE A 124 -1.62 12.32 -10.71
N THR A 125 -1.45 13.63 -10.53
CA THR A 125 -1.59 14.60 -11.61
C THR A 125 -0.27 14.85 -12.35
N ASP A 126 -0.36 15.43 -13.56
CA ASP A 126 0.83 15.91 -14.29
C ASP A 126 1.62 16.95 -13.47
N THR A 127 0.92 17.73 -12.64
CA THR A 127 1.54 18.69 -11.72
C THR A 127 2.33 18.00 -10.62
N ASP A 128 1.80 16.90 -10.04
CA ASP A 128 2.54 16.10 -9.06
C ASP A 128 3.82 15.52 -9.68
N VAL A 129 3.73 14.97 -10.89
CA VAL A 129 4.88 14.38 -11.61
C VAL A 129 5.94 15.46 -11.92
N ALA A 130 5.52 16.61 -12.42
CA ALA A 130 6.42 17.71 -12.71
C ALA A 130 7.09 18.27 -11.43
N ALA A 131 6.31 18.46 -10.36
CA ALA A 131 6.83 18.91 -9.08
C ALA A 131 7.80 17.90 -8.48
N PHE A 132 7.46 16.61 -8.52
CA PHE A 132 8.30 15.54 -8.02
C PHE A 132 9.64 15.49 -8.74
N ALA A 133 9.65 15.60 -10.07
CA ALA A 133 10.88 15.66 -10.86
C ALA A 133 11.79 16.82 -10.43
N GLN A 134 11.22 17.98 -10.08
CA GLN A 134 12.01 19.12 -9.59
C GLN A 134 12.58 18.91 -8.20
N ILE A 135 11.79 18.38 -7.25
CA ILE A 135 12.25 18.21 -5.86
C ILE A 135 13.18 17.02 -5.68
N SER A 136 12.98 15.94 -6.46
CA SER A 136 13.79 14.73 -6.38
C SER A 136 15.03 14.79 -7.27
N GLY A 137 14.99 15.59 -8.34
CA GLY A 137 15.99 15.59 -9.40
C GLY A 137 15.81 14.45 -10.42
N ASP A 138 14.84 13.55 -10.23
CA ASP A 138 14.53 12.50 -11.21
C ASP A 138 13.78 13.08 -12.41
N THR A 139 14.55 13.46 -13.41
CA THR A 139 14.09 14.04 -14.68
C THR A 139 14.10 13.03 -15.82
N ASN A 140 13.97 11.74 -15.51
CA ASN A 140 13.90 10.69 -16.53
C ASN A 140 12.79 11.00 -17.56
N ARG A 141 13.15 10.91 -18.84
CA ARG A 141 12.26 11.21 -19.98
C ARG A 141 10.98 10.37 -19.98
N LEU A 142 11.03 9.18 -19.39
CA LEU A 142 9.86 8.30 -19.24
C LEU A 142 8.69 9.00 -18.52
N HIS A 143 8.99 9.85 -17.54
CA HIS A 143 7.97 10.55 -16.73
C HIS A 143 7.53 11.87 -17.36
N LEU A 144 8.36 12.46 -18.24
CA LEU A 144 8.21 13.86 -18.66
C LEU A 144 7.92 14.06 -20.15
N GLU A 145 8.36 13.15 -21.02
CA GLU A 145 8.30 13.33 -22.47
C GLU A 145 7.36 12.32 -23.14
N PRO A 146 6.17 12.74 -23.62
CA PRO A 146 5.21 11.84 -24.24
C PRO A 146 5.74 11.07 -25.44
N ALA A 147 6.53 11.73 -26.30
CA ALA A 147 7.07 11.11 -27.51
C ALA A 147 8.06 9.98 -27.18
N PHE A 148 8.92 10.19 -26.17
CA PHE A 148 9.83 9.15 -25.71
C PHE A 148 9.07 7.99 -25.06
N ALA A 149 8.09 8.30 -24.21
CA ALA A 149 7.34 7.31 -23.46
C ALA A 149 6.45 6.43 -24.35
N ALA A 150 5.89 7.00 -25.43
CA ALA A 150 5.11 6.28 -26.44
C ALA A 150 5.92 5.20 -27.20
N ASP A 151 7.24 5.32 -27.26
CA ASP A 151 8.14 4.33 -27.87
C ASP A 151 8.59 3.25 -26.87
N THR A 152 8.11 3.29 -25.63
CA THR A 152 8.42 2.29 -24.59
C THR A 152 7.29 1.28 -24.43
N GLN A 153 7.53 0.22 -23.66
CA GLN A 153 6.50 -0.78 -23.33
C GLN A 153 5.28 -0.25 -22.59
N PHE A 154 5.33 0.99 -22.09
CA PHE A 154 4.24 1.62 -21.35
C PHE A 154 3.29 2.38 -22.28
N ASP A 155 3.65 2.57 -23.57
CA ASP A 155 2.84 3.27 -24.58
C ASP A 155 2.39 4.71 -24.17
N GLY A 156 3.04 5.29 -23.15
CA GLY A 156 2.64 6.54 -22.52
C GLY A 156 3.51 6.87 -21.30
N ARG A 157 3.39 8.10 -20.79
CA ARG A 157 4.11 8.53 -19.58
C ARG A 157 3.48 7.88 -18.35
N ILE A 158 4.33 7.44 -17.43
CA ILE A 158 3.92 6.91 -16.14
C ILE A 158 4.47 7.79 -15.02
N ALA A 159 3.82 7.81 -13.87
CA ALA A 159 4.30 8.50 -12.68
C ALA A 159 5.57 7.85 -12.11
N HIS A 160 6.36 8.62 -11.34
CA HIS A 160 7.46 8.05 -10.56
C HIS A 160 6.91 7.11 -9.49
N GLY A 161 7.44 5.89 -9.38
CA GLY A 161 7.01 4.96 -8.33
C GLY A 161 7.17 5.54 -6.91
N THR A 162 8.25 6.29 -6.68
CA THR A 162 8.52 6.97 -5.40
C THR A 162 7.58 8.14 -5.11
N LEU A 163 7.05 8.81 -6.14
CA LEU A 163 5.96 9.77 -5.98
C LEU A 163 4.69 9.07 -5.47
N VAL A 164 4.33 7.95 -6.10
CA VAL A 164 3.18 7.13 -5.69
C VAL A 164 3.37 6.60 -4.27
N ALA A 165 4.56 6.10 -3.92
CA ALA A 165 4.88 5.66 -2.56
C ALA A 165 4.76 6.80 -1.52
N GLY A 166 4.90 8.06 -1.92
CA GLY A 166 4.64 9.21 -1.07
C GLY A 166 3.21 9.25 -0.51
N THR A 167 2.24 8.60 -1.16
CA THR A 167 0.86 8.48 -0.64
C THR A 167 0.78 7.61 0.62
N ILE A 168 1.71 6.66 0.82
CA ILE A 168 1.84 5.89 2.06
C ILE A 168 2.23 6.84 3.20
N SER A 169 3.23 7.70 2.99
CA SER A 169 3.60 8.71 3.99
C SER A 169 2.42 9.63 4.34
N ALA A 170 1.62 10.02 3.34
CA ALA A 170 0.41 10.80 3.55
C ALA A 170 -0.65 10.03 4.36
N ALA A 171 -0.85 8.74 4.12
CA ALA A 171 -1.74 7.88 4.92
C ALA A 171 -1.26 7.76 6.37
N LEU A 172 0.02 7.46 6.56
CA LEU A 172 0.62 7.33 7.89
C LEU A 172 0.47 8.61 8.72
N ALA A 173 0.64 9.78 8.11
CA ALA A 173 0.46 11.08 8.76
C ALA A 173 -1.00 11.37 9.22
N ARG A 174 -1.97 10.51 8.89
CA ARG A 174 -3.40 10.67 9.22
C ARG A 174 -3.90 9.67 10.26
N PHE A 175 -3.03 8.77 10.74
CA PHE A 175 -3.31 8.08 11.99
C PHE A 175 -3.45 9.10 13.13
N PRO A 176 -4.39 8.91 14.07
CA PRO A 176 -4.59 9.85 15.16
C PRO A 176 -3.35 9.90 16.05
N GLY A 177 -2.77 11.08 16.20
CA GLY A 177 -1.56 11.32 16.96
C GLY A 177 -0.35 11.73 16.12
N LEU A 178 0.79 11.89 16.78
CA LEU A 178 2.06 12.18 16.16
C LEU A 178 2.69 10.87 15.63
N THR A 179 2.63 10.69 14.32
CA THR A 179 3.26 9.54 13.64
C THR A 179 4.70 9.85 13.22
N VAL A 180 5.65 9.01 13.66
CA VAL A 180 7.06 9.03 13.26
C VAL A 180 7.36 7.80 12.41
N TYR A 181 7.76 8.04 11.17
CA TYR A 181 8.02 7.01 10.17
C TYR A 181 9.48 6.52 10.27
N LEU A 182 9.69 5.28 10.74
CA LEU A 182 11.02 4.77 11.06
C LEU A 182 11.67 4.00 9.91
N SER A 183 10.92 3.13 9.24
CA SER A 183 11.38 2.36 8.09
C SER A 183 10.25 2.01 7.14
N GLN A 184 10.61 1.75 5.89
CA GLN A 184 9.70 1.32 4.83
C GLN A 184 10.43 0.38 3.87
N ASP A 185 9.79 -0.75 3.57
CA ASP A 185 10.15 -1.66 2.48
C ASP A 185 9.07 -1.60 1.38
N LEU A 186 9.46 -1.63 0.10
CA LEU A 186 8.54 -1.46 -1.04
C LEU A 186 8.86 -2.40 -2.19
N GLU A 187 7.81 -2.97 -2.78
CA GLU A 187 7.81 -3.66 -4.05
C GLU A 187 6.87 -2.94 -5.03
N PHE A 188 7.31 -2.75 -6.28
CA PHE A 188 6.54 -2.08 -7.32
C PHE A 188 6.02 -3.13 -8.32
N HIS A 189 4.70 -3.29 -8.39
CA HIS A 189 4.05 -4.38 -9.13
C HIS A 189 3.46 -3.93 -10.47
N ALA A 190 3.00 -2.69 -10.57
CA ALA A 190 2.39 -2.14 -11.78
C ALA A 190 2.67 -0.62 -11.92
N PRO A 191 2.71 -0.10 -13.16
CA PRO A 191 2.83 1.34 -13.39
C PRO A 191 1.55 2.08 -12.98
N VAL A 192 1.68 3.38 -12.72
CA VAL A 192 0.57 4.31 -12.52
C VAL A 192 0.62 5.33 -13.63
N GLU A 193 -0.47 5.48 -14.37
CA GLU A 193 -0.57 6.48 -15.44
C GLU A 193 -0.84 7.87 -14.85
N ILE A 194 -0.52 8.91 -15.62
CA ILE A 194 -0.78 10.28 -15.20
C ILE A 194 -2.28 10.56 -15.31
N GLY A 195 -2.90 10.88 -14.17
CA GLY A 195 -4.34 11.09 -14.04
C GLY A 195 -5.02 10.02 -13.20
N ASP A 196 -4.39 8.86 -13.01
CA ASP A 196 -4.92 7.75 -12.21
C ASP A 196 -5.17 8.19 -10.77
N VAL A 197 -6.24 7.64 -10.19
CA VAL A 197 -6.51 7.75 -8.75
C VAL A 197 -5.91 6.53 -8.06
N VAL A 198 -5.11 6.79 -7.02
CA VAL A 198 -4.50 5.74 -6.20
C VAL A 198 -4.94 5.85 -4.76
N THR A 199 -5.07 4.70 -4.10
CA THR A 199 -5.38 4.58 -2.68
C THR A 199 -4.23 3.88 -1.97
N ALA A 200 -3.62 4.55 -1.00
CA ALA A 200 -2.69 3.94 -0.06
C ALA A 200 -3.44 3.43 1.17
N ASP A 201 -3.32 2.13 1.41
CA ASP A 201 -3.89 1.41 2.54
C ASP A 201 -2.76 1.06 3.51
N CYS A 202 -2.84 1.59 4.73
CA CYS A 202 -1.90 1.32 5.81
C CYS A 202 -2.66 0.71 6.97
N GLU A 203 -2.34 -0.53 7.33
CA GLU A 203 -3.02 -1.27 8.41
C GLU A 203 -2.00 -1.77 9.43
N ILE A 204 -2.27 -1.57 10.72
CA ILE A 204 -1.47 -2.10 11.81
C ILE A 204 -1.64 -3.62 11.86
N VAL A 205 -0.54 -4.34 11.63
CA VAL A 205 -0.52 -5.81 11.65
C VAL A 205 0.21 -6.38 12.87
N GLU A 206 1.03 -5.57 13.55
CA GLU A 206 1.78 -5.99 14.73
C GLU A 206 2.06 -4.83 15.68
N GLU A 207 1.93 -5.07 16.99
CA GLU A 207 2.40 -4.18 18.05
C GLU A 207 3.81 -4.57 18.48
N LEU A 208 4.78 -3.67 18.28
CA LEU A 208 6.20 -3.90 18.58
C LEU A 208 6.60 -3.35 19.96
N GLY A 209 5.64 -2.84 20.73
CA GLY A 209 5.80 -2.25 22.06
C GLY A 209 6.39 -0.84 22.06
N GLY A 210 6.02 -0.04 23.06
CA GLY A 210 6.48 1.35 23.22
C GLY A 210 5.94 2.27 22.11
N ASP A 211 4.63 2.20 21.86
CA ASP A 211 3.91 2.96 20.84
C ASP A 211 4.40 2.72 19.41
N ARG A 212 5.09 1.62 19.19
CA ARG A 212 5.68 1.23 17.91
C ARG A 212 4.86 0.13 17.27
N TYR A 213 4.61 0.29 15.98
CA TYR A 213 3.74 -0.58 15.19
C TYR A 213 4.42 -0.99 13.90
N ARG A 214 4.12 -2.21 13.45
CA ARG A 214 4.38 -2.66 12.09
C ARG A 214 3.08 -2.53 11.30
N LEU A 215 3.18 -1.98 10.10
CA LEU A 215 2.04 -1.82 9.20
C LEU A 215 2.28 -2.51 7.89
N GLN A 216 1.27 -3.23 7.40
CA GLN A 216 1.21 -3.55 5.99
C GLN A 216 0.86 -2.27 5.23
N THR A 217 1.57 -1.99 4.15
CA THR A 217 1.35 -0.81 3.30
C THR A 217 1.16 -1.24 1.86
N THR A 218 -0.03 -1.03 1.33
CA THR A 218 -0.36 -1.37 -0.06
C THR A 218 -0.87 -0.11 -0.76
N VAL A 219 -0.52 0.08 -2.05
CA VAL A 219 -1.14 1.10 -2.89
C VAL A 219 -1.84 0.42 -4.05
N ARG A 220 -3.09 0.78 -4.29
CA ARG A 220 -3.93 0.27 -5.39
C ARG A 220 -4.39 1.40 -6.30
N ASN A 221 -4.63 1.10 -7.57
CA ASN A 221 -5.29 2.01 -8.51
C ASN A 221 -6.83 1.82 -8.51
N GLU A 222 -7.53 2.54 -9.38
CA GLU A 222 -9.00 2.48 -9.50
C GLU A 222 -9.55 1.11 -9.93
N ASP A 223 -8.74 0.28 -10.58
CA ASP A 223 -9.06 -1.10 -10.96
C ASP A 223 -8.78 -2.11 -9.83
N GLU A 224 -8.53 -1.64 -8.61
CA GLU A 224 -8.08 -2.42 -7.44
C GLU A 224 -6.77 -3.21 -7.67
N THR A 225 -6.02 -2.87 -8.71
CA THR A 225 -4.72 -3.49 -8.98
C THR A 225 -3.70 -2.98 -7.99
N THR A 226 -3.05 -3.87 -7.25
CA THR A 226 -1.91 -3.53 -6.40
C THR A 226 -0.75 -3.01 -7.26
N VAL A 227 -0.42 -1.73 -7.10
CA VAL A 227 0.71 -1.08 -7.78
C VAL A 227 1.96 -1.07 -6.91
N ILE A 228 1.79 -1.00 -5.58
CA ILE A 228 2.86 -1.07 -4.58
C ILE A 228 2.41 -1.97 -3.44
N ASP A 229 3.31 -2.83 -2.97
CA ASP A 229 3.12 -3.60 -1.74
C ASP A 229 4.36 -3.45 -0.84
N GLY A 230 4.19 -3.59 0.47
CA GLY A 230 5.29 -3.33 1.38
C GLY A 230 4.90 -3.30 2.85
N GLU A 231 5.85 -2.86 3.66
CA GLU A 231 5.72 -2.80 5.11
C GLU A 231 6.41 -1.56 5.69
N ALA A 232 5.76 -0.95 6.69
CA ALA A 232 6.30 0.16 7.46
C ALA A 232 6.54 -0.24 8.92
N VAL A 233 7.51 0.41 9.56
CA VAL A 233 7.56 0.51 11.03
C VAL A 233 7.43 1.97 11.42
N VAL A 234 6.52 2.26 12.34
CA VAL A 234 6.24 3.62 12.82
C VAL A 234 6.13 3.65 14.33
N VAL A 235 6.23 4.85 14.90
CA VAL A 235 5.80 5.16 16.26
C VAL A 235 4.63 6.13 16.18
N ILE A 236 3.55 5.87 16.93
CA ILE A 236 2.37 6.75 16.96
C ILE A 236 2.08 7.14 18.41
N GLN A 237 2.36 8.40 18.75
CA GLN A 237 2.21 8.92 20.10
C GLN A 237 1.04 9.90 20.20
N PRO A 238 0.47 10.12 21.40
CA PRO A 238 -0.49 11.19 21.61
C PRO A 238 0.09 12.54 21.14
N SER A 239 -0.68 13.28 20.35
CA SER A 239 -0.30 14.62 19.93
C SER A 239 -0.14 15.53 21.18
N PRO A 240 0.93 16.33 21.28
CA PRO A 240 1.11 17.21 22.43
C PRO A 240 -0.07 18.18 22.51
N THR A 241 -0.75 18.23 23.67
CA THR A 241 -1.76 19.25 23.94
C THR A 241 -1.11 20.63 23.88
N ASP A 242 -1.69 21.56 23.12
CA ASP A 242 -1.23 22.96 23.07
C ASP A 242 -1.62 23.67 24.37
N ASP A 243 -0.95 23.35 25.47
CA ASP A 243 -1.04 24.05 26.76
C ASP A 243 -0.21 25.32 26.78
N ARG A 244 0.20 25.85 25.62
CA ARG A 244 0.89 27.14 25.57
C ARG A 244 -0.12 28.23 25.97
N PRO A 245 0.15 29.01 27.03
CA PRO A 245 -0.70 30.14 27.37
C PRO A 245 -0.75 31.07 26.17
N SER A 246 -1.96 31.47 25.78
CA SER A 246 -2.18 32.45 24.70
C SER A 246 -1.34 33.71 24.97
N PRO A 247 -0.67 34.27 23.95
CA PRO A 247 0.23 35.41 24.11
C PRO A 247 -0.48 36.66 24.63
#